data_AF-A0A8H7KTZ6-F1
#
_entry.id   AF-A0A8H7KTZ6-F1
#
_cell.length_a   1.000
_cell.length_b   1.000
_cell.length_c   1.000
_cell.angle_alpha   90.00
_cell.angle_beta   90.00
_cell.angle_gamma   90.00
#
_symmetry.space_group_name_H-M   'P 1'
#
loop_
_entity.id
_entity.type
_entity.pdbx_description
1 polymer ?
#
loop_
_entity_poly.entity_id
_entity_poly.type
_entity_poly.pdbx_seq_one_letter_code
_entity_poly.pdbx_strand_id
1 'polypeptide(L)'
;LAGHVLAHKDKKKGQQDSLQVHLQLTIGYMVRFPDTSNTRYQSHCEAAAELLVRLDFYREFMLIIRDLKEKRTLTNIELNVYNGLHDIPTLTELCVLVLYSQAISHPYMRQVRGPDAADCNLLDMGPIHDNVKAHCQAIIDNPDLLISPEATYKTGSMDGKVWERTDAVYAVLYLAPSLPHLRGVLVAFFSGALETWNRFTAEYAPDGLIASTSAEERQCAFMPRTNDNNEGRLGGWRCRSYHAPSMTLDQHNAREMYKKNGTGAFIRSCLGPEDRKWLRKRAREEDSSGIARTRREEQARANRANIEKKRKADIDRQVNQNAKRARIDGVTPRLDVTSIQQAPGTNEELDLQLEWHRRHDPAVPKKKDLTRKIQKIKALIEAVKRYNTAPAVLETLHNADSALRVECDEDSDSDI
;
A
#
# COMPACT_ATOMS: atom_id res chain seq x y z
N LEU A 1 -9.43 3.16 -3.31
CA LEU A 1 -9.84 3.42 -4.72
C LEU A 1 -9.61 4.88 -5.13
N ALA A 2 -10.14 5.85 -4.39
CA ALA A 2 -10.03 7.27 -4.73
C ALA A 2 -8.58 7.71 -5.02
N GLY A 3 -7.60 7.33 -4.19
CA GLY A 3 -6.20 7.66 -4.48
C GLY A 3 -5.63 7.06 -5.77
N HIS A 4 -6.11 5.89 -6.22
CA HIS A 4 -5.70 5.37 -7.54
C HIS A 4 -6.28 6.19 -8.71
N VAL A 5 -7.42 6.85 -8.52
CA VAL A 5 -8.01 7.71 -9.56
C VAL A 5 -7.44 9.12 -9.46
N LEU A 6 -7.37 9.68 -8.25
CA LEU A 6 -7.13 11.10 -7.97
C LEU A 6 -5.67 11.43 -7.62
N ALA A 7 -4.86 10.45 -7.23
CA ALA A 7 -3.45 10.59 -6.86
C ALA A 7 -2.63 9.34 -7.22
N HIS A 8 -2.75 8.89 -8.48
CA HIS A 8 -2.11 7.66 -8.92
C HIS A 8 -0.57 7.77 -8.87
N LYS A 9 0.11 6.68 -8.50
CA LYS A 9 1.59 6.63 -8.42
C LYS A 9 2.26 6.86 -9.77
N ASP A 10 1.68 6.33 -10.84
CA ASP A 10 2.03 6.66 -12.22
C ASP A 10 1.24 7.89 -12.68
N LYS A 11 1.96 9.00 -12.91
CA LYS A 11 1.39 10.29 -13.30
C LYS A 11 0.62 10.26 -14.62
N LYS A 12 0.88 9.28 -15.50
CA LYS A 12 0.19 9.16 -16.79
C LYS A 12 -1.20 8.53 -16.69
N LYS A 13 -1.50 7.82 -15.60
CA LYS A 13 -2.73 7.02 -15.45
C LYS A 13 -3.79 7.66 -14.55
N GLY A 14 -3.39 8.60 -13.69
CA GLY A 14 -4.28 9.26 -12.74
C GLY A 14 -4.86 10.58 -13.25
N GLN A 15 -5.83 11.10 -12.52
CA GLN A 15 -6.51 12.39 -12.76
C GLN A 15 -5.92 13.53 -11.92
N GLN A 16 -4.74 13.34 -11.31
CA GLN A 16 -4.21 14.26 -10.28
C GLN A 16 -3.94 15.67 -10.82
N ASP A 17 -3.42 15.79 -12.04
CA ASP A 17 -3.12 17.09 -12.64
C ASP A 17 -4.42 17.79 -13.07
N SER A 18 -5.33 17.05 -13.72
CA SER A 18 -6.66 17.54 -14.06
C SER A 18 -7.45 18.00 -12.82
N LEU A 19 -7.36 17.25 -11.72
CA LEU A 19 -7.97 17.59 -10.44
C LEU A 19 -7.42 18.91 -9.90
N GLN A 20 -6.09 19.09 -9.90
CA GLN A 20 -5.46 20.32 -9.41
C GLN A 20 -5.90 21.55 -10.23
N VAL A 21 -6.01 21.41 -11.56
CA VAL A 21 -6.51 22.48 -12.44
C VAL A 21 -7.96 22.83 -12.12
N HIS A 22 -8.84 21.83 -11.97
CA HIS A 22 -10.25 22.08 -11.65
C HIS A 22 -10.45 22.66 -10.25
N LEU A 23 -9.66 22.23 -9.27
CA LEU A 23 -9.64 22.83 -7.94
C LEU A 23 -9.16 24.28 -8.01
N GLN A 24 -8.09 24.58 -8.75
CA GLN A 24 -7.65 25.96 -8.92
C GLN A 24 -8.73 26.86 -9.53
N LEU A 25 -9.47 26.37 -10.52
CA LEU A 25 -10.59 27.11 -11.13
C LEU A 25 -11.76 27.32 -10.15
N THR A 26 -12.05 26.32 -9.30
CA THR A 26 -13.23 26.33 -8.43
C THR A 26 -12.99 27.08 -7.12
N ILE A 27 -11.81 26.91 -6.51
CA ILE A 27 -11.49 27.43 -5.17
C ILE A 27 -10.30 28.40 -5.15
N GLY A 28 -9.68 28.67 -6.32
CA GLY A 28 -8.63 29.69 -6.47
C GLY A 28 -7.20 29.22 -6.22
N TYR A 29 -6.98 27.96 -5.83
CA TYR A 29 -5.65 27.41 -5.56
C TYR A 29 -5.57 25.90 -5.86
N MET A 30 -4.37 25.43 -6.20
CA MET A 30 -4.12 24.01 -6.44
C MET A 30 -4.02 23.25 -5.12
N VAL A 31 -4.81 22.18 -4.99
CA VAL A 31 -4.71 21.23 -3.87
C VAL A 31 -4.37 19.86 -4.42
N ARG A 32 -3.42 19.19 -3.78
CA ARG A 32 -3.04 17.83 -4.11
C ARG A 32 -3.86 16.86 -3.28
N PHE A 33 -4.47 15.88 -3.95
CA PHE A 33 -5.18 14.81 -3.24
C PHE A 33 -4.20 14.02 -2.35
N PRO A 34 -4.60 13.62 -1.13
CA PRO A 34 -3.72 12.91 -0.21
C PRO A 34 -3.12 11.64 -0.80
N ASP A 35 -1.84 11.42 -0.51
CA ASP A 35 -1.06 10.30 -1.06
C ASP A 35 -1.33 9.00 -0.32
N THR A 36 -2.44 8.36 -0.68
CA THR A 36 -2.83 7.05 -0.12
C THR A 36 -2.03 5.88 -0.73
N SER A 37 -1.16 6.14 -1.71
CA SER A 37 -0.43 5.09 -2.45
C SER A 37 0.87 4.69 -1.77
N ASN A 38 1.47 5.60 -0.99
CA ASN A 38 2.73 5.37 -0.29
C ASN A 38 2.54 4.99 1.19
N THR A 39 1.34 4.48 1.54
CA THR A 39 0.98 3.93 2.87
C THR A 39 1.47 4.75 4.07
N ARG A 40 1.48 6.09 3.92
CA ARG A 40 1.88 6.98 5.01
C ARG A 40 0.83 6.91 6.11
N TYR A 41 1.27 6.94 7.36
CA TYR A 41 0.39 7.05 8.52
C TYR A 41 -0.61 8.20 8.30
N GLN A 42 -1.89 7.98 8.61
CA GLN A 42 -3.02 8.90 8.40
C GLN A 42 -3.42 9.21 6.94
N SER A 43 -2.69 8.77 5.91
CA SER A 43 -3.00 9.15 4.51
C SER A 43 -4.44 8.83 4.08
N HIS A 44 -5.00 7.71 4.53
CA HIS A 44 -6.40 7.35 4.27
C HIS A 44 -7.40 8.24 5.00
N CYS A 45 -7.07 8.68 6.23
CA CYS A 45 -7.90 9.62 6.98
C CYS A 45 -7.90 11.00 6.33
N GLU A 46 -6.73 11.47 5.87
CA GLU A 46 -6.61 12.71 5.11
C GLU A 46 -7.42 12.67 3.83
N ALA A 47 -7.37 11.55 3.10
CA ALA A 47 -8.19 11.35 1.90
C ALA A 47 -9.68 11.38 2.23
N ALA A 48 -10.10 10.77 3.34
CA ALA A 48 -11.49 10.83 3.80
C ALA A 48 -11.91 12.29 4.12
N ALA A 49 -11.08 13.03 4.85
CA ALA A 49 -11.31 14.44 5.16
C ALA A 49 -11.44 15.29 3.89
N GLU A 50 -10.54 15.08 2.92
CA GLU A 50 -10.57 15.78 1.65
C GLU A 50 -11.85 15.51 0.85
N LEU A 51 -12.24 14.24 0.73
CA LEU A 51 -13.44 13.84 0.01
C LEU A 51 -14.71 14.40 0.67
N LEU A 52 -14.80 14.41 2.00
CA LEU A 52 -16.00 14.90 2.69
C LEU A 52 -16.12 16.43 2.63
N VAL A 53 -15.02 17.16 2.83
CA VAL A 53 -15.04 18.63 2.78
C VAL A 53 -15.43 19.15 1.39
N ARG A 54 -15.04 18.44 0.34
CA ARG A 54 -15.31 18.82 -1.05
C ARG A 54 -16.19 17.80 -1.77
N LEU A 55 -17.14 17.20 -1.05
CA LEU A 55 -17.93 16.06 -1.56
C LEU A 55 -18.64 16.39 -2.87
N ASP A 56 -19.36 17.51 -2.93
CA ASP A 56 -20.10 17.90 -4.13
C ASP A 56 -19.18 18.22 -5.30
N PHE A 57 -18.04 18.87 -5.04
CA PHE A 57 -17.01 19.08 -6.05
C PHE A 57 -16.51 17.75 -6.61
N TYR A 58 -16.19 16.76 -5.77
CA TYR A 58 -15.71 15.47 -6.25
C TYR A 58 -16.78 14.71 -7.04
N ARG A 59 -18.06 14.80 -6.66
CA ARG A 59 -19.17 14.22 -7.42
C ARG A 59 -19.25 14.82 -8.82
N GLU A 60 -19.19 16.14 -8.92
CA GLU A 60 -19.22 16.85 -10.21
C GLU A 60 -17.96 16.59 -11.04
N PHE A 61 -16.78 16.63 -10.41
CA PHE A 61 -15.50 16.39 -11.07
C PHE A 61 -15.43 15.02 -11.76
N MET A 62 -16.01 13.98 -11.15
CA MET A 62 -16.09 12.65 -11.76
C MET A 62 -16.97 12.66 -13.03
N LEU A 63 -18.02 13.48 -13.08
CA LEU A 63 -18.85 13.65 -14.29
C LEU A 63 -18.10 14.44 -15.37
N ILE A 64 -17.33 15.45 -14.99
CA ILE A 64 -16.46 16.18 -15.93
C ILE A 64 -15.45 15.23 -16.58
N ILE A 65 -14.78 14.39 -15.78
CA ILE A 65 -13.85 13.38 -16.30
C ILE A 65 -14.55 12.42 -17.27
N ARG A 66 -15.77 11.98 -16.95
CA ARG A 66 -16.58 11.15 -17.85
C ARG A 66 -16.74 11.85 -19.20
N ASP A 67 -17.18 13.10 -19.20
CA ASP A 67 -17.58 13.81 -20.42
C ASP A 67 -16.40 14.24 -21.29
N LEU A 68 -15.21 14.41 -20.69
CA LEU A 68 -13.95 14.67 -21.41
C LEU A 68 -13.42 13.45 -22.18
N LYS A 69 -13.87 12.23 -21.85
CA LYS A 69 -13.43 11.02 -22.56
C LYS A 69 -14.14 10.85 -23.88
N GLU A 70 -13.42 10.32 -24.88
CA GLU A 70 -13.96 10.02 -26.20
C GLU A 70 -15.24 9.17 -26.14
N LYS A 71 -15.22 8.10 -25.34
CA LYS A 71 -16.38 7.20 -25.17
C LYS A 71 -17.44 7.74 -24.20
N ARG A 72 -17.17 8.84 -23.49
CA ARG A 72 -18.04 9.44 -22.47
C ARG A 72 -18.55 8.47 -21.39
N THR A 73 -17.70 7.51 -21.02
CA THR A 73 -17.99 6.50 -19.99
C THR A 73 -16.93 6.51 -18.91
N LEU A 74 -17.35 6.28 -17.67
CA LEU A 74 -16.43 5.99 -16.57
C LEU A 74 -15.84 4.59 -16.73
N THR A 75 -14.57 4.44 -16.37
CA THR A 75 -13.96 3.12 -16.17
C THR A 75 -14.55 2.46 -14.92
N ASN A 76 -14.39 1.14 -14.77
CA ASN A 76 -14.92 0.42 -13.61
C ASN A 76 -14.44 1.01 -12.28
N ILE A 77 -13.17 1.42 -12.18
CA ILE A 77 -12.63 2.00 -10.95
C ILE A 77 -13.21 3.39 -10.66
N GLU A 78 -13.37 4.22 -11.70
CA GLU A 78 -13.96 5.55 -11.56
C GLU A 78 -15.45 5.47 -11.23
N LEU A 79 -16.18 4.53 -11.83
CA LEU A 79 -17.59 4.29 -11.52
C LEU A 79 -17.75 3.86 -10.06
N ASN A 80 -16.89 2.97 -9.56
CA ASN A 80 -16.89 2.57 -8.15
C ASN A 80 -16.59 3.75 -7.22
N VAL A 81 -15.65 4.63 -7.58
CA VAL A 81 -15.40 5.87 -6.82
C VAL A 81 -16.63 6.78 -6.84
N TYR A 82 -17.20 7.04 -8.02
CA TYR A 82 -18.39 7.88 -8.17
C TYR A 82 -19.59 7.36 -7.36
N ASN A 83 -19.84 6.06 -7.44
CA ASN A 83 -20.91 5.42 -6.66
C ASN A 83 -20.64 5.53 -5.15
N GLY A 84 -19.39 5.31 -4.72
CA GLY A 84 -19.00 5.46 -3.32
C GLY A 84 -19.20 6.87 -2.76
N LEU A 85 -19.07 7.92 -3.59
CA LEU A 85 -19.35 9.30 -3.19
C LEU A 85 -20.85 9.59 -2.98
N HIS A 86 -21.75 8.71 -3.43
CA HIS A 86 -23.19 8.81 -3.23
C HIS A 86 -23.73 7.76 -2.25
N ASP A 87 -22.90 6.81 -1.85
CA ASP A 87 -23.30 5.66 -1.05
C ASP A 87 -23.27 6.00 0.44
N ILE A 88 -24.43 5.88 1.11
CA ILE A 88 -24.61 6.21 2.53
C ILE A 88 -23.65 5.40 3.43
N PRO A 89 -23.54 4.06 3.30
CA PRO A 89 -22.56 3.27 4.03
C PRO A 89 -21.13 3.78 3.86
N THR A 90 -20.69 4.01 2.61
CA THR A 90 -19.34 4.51 2.32
C THR A 90 -19.09 5.87 2.98
N LEU A 91 -20.02 6.81 2.86
CA LEU A 91 -19.91 8.13 3.50
C LEU A 91 -19.88 8.02 5.02
N THR A 92 -20.62 7.06 5.60
CA THR A 92 -20.61 6.77 7.03
C THR A 92 -19.22 6.33 7.50
N GLU A 93 -18.58 5.41 6.79
CA GLU A 93 -17.22 4.95 7.11
C GLU A 93 -16.19 6.07 6.96
N LEU A 94 -16.29 6.90 5.90
CA LEU A 94 -15.41 8.05 5.73
C LEU A 94 -15.55 9.05 6.89
N CYS A 95 -16.78 9.30 7.36
CA CYS A 95 -17.01 10.18 8.50
C CYS A 95 -16.30 9.66 9.76
N VAL A 96 -16.39 8.35 10.03
CA VAL A 96 -15.73 7.74 11.19
C VAL A 96 -14.21 7.80 11.08
N LEU A 97 -13.62 7.61 9.88
CA LEU A 97 -12.18 7.81 9.67
C LEU A 97 -11.73 9.25 9.97
N VAL A 98 -12.51 10.24 9.51
CA VAL A 98 -12.25 11.65 9.84
C VAL A 98 -12.33 11.88 11.34
N LEU A 99 -13.40 11.46 11.99
CA LEU A 99 -13.57 11.64 13.44
C LEU A 99 -12.44 10.98 14.24
N TYR A 100 -12.05 9.76 13.90
CA TYR A 100 -10.91 9.09 14.55
C TYR A 100 -9.59 9.83 14.32
N SER A 101 -9.37 10.36 13.12
CA SER A 101 -8.17 11.16 12.82
C SER A 101 -8.07 12.40 13.71
N GLN A 102 -9.17 13.14 13.85
CA GLN A 102 -9.21 14.41 14.55
C GLN A 102 -9.25 14.20 16.08
N ALA A 103 -9.88 13.13 16.55
CA ALA A 103 -10.00 12.81 17.96
C ALA A 103 -8.76 12.12 18.55
N ILE A 104 -8.13 11.21 17.80
CA ILE A 104 -7.05 10.35 18.29
C ILE A 104 -5.77 10.56 17.50
N SER A 105 -5.82 10.37 16.18
CA SER A 105 -4.58 10.18 15.40
C SER A 105 -3.72 11.44 15.35
N HIS A 106 -4.28 12.60 15.02
CA HIS A 106 -3.52 13.86 15.00
C HIS A 106 -3.04 14.26 16.41
N PRO A 107 -3.89 14.24 17.46
CA PRO A 107 -3.45 14.44 18.83
C PRO A 107 -2.30 13.52 19.25
N TYR A 108 -2.38 12.23 18.92
CA TYR A 108 -1.32 11.26 19.19
C TYR A 108 -0.03 11.62 18.44
N MET A 109 -0.12 11.97 17.16
CA MET A 109 1.05 12.38 16.37
C MET A 109 1.66 13.69 16.84
N ARG A 110 0.86 14.65 17.35
CA ARG A 110 1.39 15.86 18.01
C ARG A 110 2.21 15.51 19.24
N GLN A 111 1.80 14.49 19.99
CA GLN A 111 2.57 14.02 21.14
C GLN A 111 3.81 13.26 20.72
N VAL A 112 3.75 12.39 19.69
CA VAL A 112 4.88 11.56 19.21
C VAL A 112 5.91 12.35 18.39
N ARG A 113 5.48 13.33 17.59
CA ARG A 113 6.33 14.14 16.68
C ARG A 113 6.42 15.61 17.08
N GLY A 114 5.92 15.97 18.26
CA GLY A 114 5.97 17.34 18.77
C GLY A 114 7.39 17.88 18.98
N PRO A 115 7.53 19.17 19.33
CA PRO A 115 8.84 19.80 19.55
C PRO A 115 9.70 19.05 20.58
N ASP A 116 9.08 18.44 21.59
CA ASP A 116 9.76 17.68 22.64
C ASP A 116 10.07 16.22 22.24
N ALA A 117 9.93 15.86 20.95
CA ALA A 117 10.07 14.49 20.48
C ALA A 117 11.48 13.94 20.47
N ALA A 118 12.48 14.81 20.35
CA ALA A 118 13.87 14.41 20.32
C ALA A 118 14.36 13.91 21.69
N ASP A 119 13.75 14.39 22.77
CA ASP A 119 14.20 14.16 24.14
C ASP A 119 13.33 13.15 24.91
N CYS A 120 12.24 12.68 24.30
CA CYS A 120 11.32 11.72 24.90
C CYS A 120 11.68 10.29 24.45
N ASN A 121 11.93 9.42 25.42
CA ASN A 121 12.18 8.00 25.18
C ASN A 121 10.88 7.29 24.80
N LEU A 122 10.95 6.36 23.85
CA LEU A 122 9.84 5.46 23.49
C LEU A 122 9.28 4.73 24.71
N LEU A 123 10.14 4.32 25.64
CA LEU A 123 9.75 3.58 26.84
C LEU A 123 8.87 4.40 27.80
N ASP A 124 8.85 5.74 27.66
CA ASP A 124 8.04 6.63 28.50
C ASP A 124 6.69 6.98 27.86
N MET A 125 6.30 6.28 26.78
CA MET A 125 5.04 6.51 26.06
C MET A 125 3.79 5.94 26.75
N GLY A 126 3.95 5.11 27.80
CA GLY A 126 2.86 4.43 28.48
C GLY A 126 1.68 5.35 28.87
N PRO A 127 1.92 6.49 29.55
CA PRO A 127 0.84 7.44 29.90
C PRO A 127 0.08 7.99 28.69
N ILE A 128 0.75 8.17 27.54
CA ILE A 128 0.12 8.64 26.31
C ILE A 128 -0.78 7.55 25.74
N HIS A 129 -0.35 6.29 25.76
CA HIS A 129 -1.16 5.15 25.34
C HIS A 129 -2.39 4.95 26.22
N ASP A 130 -2.26 5.16 27.52
CA ASP A 130 -3.40 5.09 28.44
C ASP A 130 -4.40 6.22 28.20
N ASN A 131 -3.93 7.43 27.87
CA ASN A 131 -4.80 8.52 27.44
C ASN A 131 -5.55 8.18 26.14
N VAL A 132 -4.91 7.52 25.18
CA VAL A 132 -5.58 7.04 23.95
C VAL A 132 -6.69 6.06 24.30
N LYS A 133 -6.40 5.05 25.14
CA LYS A 133 -7.40 4.05 25.56
C LYS A 133 -8.57 4.71 26.29
N ALA A 134 -8.27 5.60 27.25
CA ALA A 134 -9.28 6.31 28.02
C ALA A 134 -10.17 7.17 27.12
N HIS A 135 -9.59 7.88 26.14
CA HIS A 135 -10.37 8.71 25.20
C HIS A 135 -11.23 7.86 24.26
N CYS A 136 -10.71 6.73 23.78
CA CYS A 136 -11.51 5.77 23.01
C CYS A 136 -12.70 5.27 23.84
N GLN A 137 -12.50 4.90 25.11
CA GLN A 137 -13.59 4.48 25.99
C GLN A 137 -14.61 5.60 26.22
N ALA A 138 -14.14 6.84 26.45
CA ALA A 138 -15.03 7.98 26.63
C ALA A 138 -15.94 8.24 25.41
N ILE A 139 -15.42 8.05 24.19
CA ILE A 139 -16.20 8.16 22.95
C ILE A 139 -17.16 6.99 22.76
N ILE A 140 -16.78 5.77 23.17
CA ILE A 140 -17.68 4.60 23.17
C ILE A 140 -18.87 4.85 24.10
N ASP A 141 -18.58 5.33 25.31
CA ASP A 141 -19.59 5.60 26.35
C ASP A 141 -20.47 6.80 25.97
N ASN A 142 -19.89 7.82 25.34
CA ASN A 142 -20.57 9.02 24.91
C ASN A 142 -20.13 9.47 23.49
N PRO A 143 -20.75 8.91 22.43
CA PRO A 143 -20.41 9.28 21.06
C PRO A 143 -20.66 10.75 20.73
N ASP A 144 -21.56 11.41 21.48
CA ASP A 144 -21.91 12.82 21.28
C ASP A 144 -20.73 13.76 21.54
N LEU A 145 -19.66 13.30 22.17
CA LEU A 145 -18.38 14.02 22.22
C LEU A 145 -17.84 14.39 20.83
N LEU A 146 -18.25 13.69 19.77
CA LEU A 146 -17.81 13.90 18.39
C LEU A 146 -18.93 14.22 17.40
N ILE A 147 -20.17 13.75 17.63
CA ILE A 147 -21.26 13.86 16.65
C ILE A 147 -22.40 14.80 17.06
N SER A 148 -22.39 15.33 18.28
CA SER A 148 -23.36 16.36 18.69
C SER A 148 -23.09 17.68 17.94
N PRO A 149 -24.14 18.46 17.62
CA PRO A 149 -23.98 19.83 17.11
C PRO A 149 -23.17 20.74 18.04
N GLU A 150 -23.17 20.45 19.33
CA GLU A 150 -22.43 21.15 20.39
C GLU A 150 -21.04 20.54 20.66
N ALA A 151 -20.63 19.51 19.90
CA ALA A 151 -19.33 18.88 20.06
C ALA A 151 -18.20 19.92 19.86
N THR A 152 -17.24 19.92 20.78
CA THR A 152 -16.09 20.83 20.73
C THR A 152 -14.79 20.06 20.79
N TYR A 153 -13.73 20.63 20.22
CA TYR A 153 -12.39 20.04 20.28
C TYR A 153 -11.87 19.84 21.71
N LYS A 154 -12.35 20.62 22.69
CA LYS A 154 -11.91 20.55 24.08
C LYS A 154 -12.20 19.19 24.71
N THR A 155 -13.30 18.58 24.32
CA THR A 155 -13.75 17.27 24.82
C THR A 155 -13.70 16.19 23.75
N GLY A 156 -13.72 16.57 22.47
CA GLY A 156 -13.64 15.63 21.34
C GLY A 156 -12.21 15.25 20.95
N SER A 157 -11.23 16.13 21.17
CA SER A 157 -9.81 15.82 20.93
C SER A 157 -9.17 15.21 22.18
N MET A 158 -8.40 14.13 22.03
CA MET A 158 -7.68 13.48 23.14
C MET A 158 -6.74 14.44 23.88
N ASP A 159 -6.12 15.39 23.17
CA ASP A 159 -5.21 16.38 23.76
C ASP A 159 -5.90 17.71 24.10
N GLY A 160 -7.23 17.80 23.92
CA GLY A 160 -8.02 19.01 24.14
C GLY A 160 -7.65 20.20 23.24
N LYS A 161 -6.78 20.00 22.23
CA LYS A 161 -6.37 21.04 21.28
C LYS A 161 -7.30 21.06 20.07
N VAL A 162 -7.28 22.16 19.32
CA VAL A 162 -8.05 22.34 18.10
C VAL A 162 -7.80 21.20 17.12
N TRP A 163 -8.87 20.73 16.47
CA TRP A 163 -8.79 19.72 15.42
C TRP A 163 -7.96 20.24 14.25
N GLU A 164 -7.07 19.40 13.74
CA GLU A 164 -6.17 19.72 12.61
C GLU A 164 -6.96 20.20 11.39
N ARG A 165 -8.08 19.53 11.11
CA ARG A 165 -9.04 19.87 10.06
C ARG A 165 -10.42 20.07 10.66
N THR A 166 -10.62 21.25 11.23
CA THR A 166 -11.92 21.67 11.81
C THR A 166 -13.02 21.69 10.74
N ASP A 167 -12.68 22.08 9.51
CA ASP A 167 -13.57 22.03 8.34
C ASP A 167 -14.10 20.62 8.05
N ALA A 168 -13.25 19.59 8.19
CA ALA A 168 -13.64 18.20 8.00
C ALA A 168 -14.58 17.69 9.10
N VAL A 169 -14.40 18.11 10.35
CA VAL A 169 -15.35 17.77 11.41
C VAL A 169 -16.71 18.41 11.14
N TYR A 170 -16.75 19.67 10.71
CA TYR A 170 -18.01 20.32 10.35
C TYR A 170 -18.68 19.68 9.14
N ALA A 171 -17.91 19.21 8.15
CA ALA A 171 -18.48 18.43 7.04
C ALA A 171 -19.15 17.13 7.54
N VAL A 172 -18.54 16.45 8.52
CA VAL A 172 -19.15 15.28 9.18
C VAL A 172 -20.43 15.65 9.92
N LEU A 173 -20.42 16.71 10.74
CA LEU A 173 -21.60 17.16 11.48
C LEU A 173 -22.75 17.58 10.56
N TYR A 174 -22.42 18.20 9.43
CA TYR A 174 -23.39 18.54 8.39
C TYR A 174 -24.04 17.29 7.78
N LEU A 175 -23.26 16.23 7.54
CA LEU A 175 -23.76 14.97 7.00
C LEU A 175 -24.47 14.09 8.03
N ALA A 176 -24.12 14.20 9.32
CA ALA A 176 -24.59 13.31 10.38
C ALA A 176 -26.12 13.08 10.41
N PRO A 177 -26.99 14.08 10.23
CA PRO A 177 -28.45 13.87 10.18
C PRO A 177 -28.91 12.95 9.06
N SER A 178 -28.16 12.86 7.96
CA SER A 178 -28.45 12.01 6.80
C SER A 178 -27.87 10.58 6.90
N LEU A 179 -27.09 10.30 7.94
CA LEU A 179 -26.35 9.05 8.10
C LEU A 179 -26.91 8.23 9.29
N PRO A 180 -27.95 7.40 9.07
CA PRO A 180 -28.72 6.79 10.17
C PRO A 180 -27.89 5.84 11.06
N HIS A 181 -26.79 5.30 10.54
CA HIS A 181 -25.94 4.36 11.25
C HIS A 181 -24.65 4.97 11.80
N LEU A 182 -24.42 6.28 11.64
CA LEU A 182 -23.16 6.93 12.03
C LEU A 182 -22.79 6.67 13.49
N ARG A 183 -23.74 6.82 14.42
CA ARG A 183 -23.51 6.54 15.84
C ARG A 183 -23.05 5.10 16.07
N GLY A 184 -23.73 4.13 15.48
CA GLY A 184 -23.43 2.70 15.66
C GLY A 184 -22.06 2.33 15.08
N VAL A 185 -21.75 2.82 13.88
CA VAL A 185 -20.45 2.58 13.22
C VAL A 185 -19.32 3.25 13.99
N LEU A 186 -19.54 4.46 14.52
CA LEU A 186 -18.57 5.16 15.36
C LEU A 186 -18.22 4.35 16.61
N VAL A 187 -19.22 3.89 17.35
CA VAL A 187 -19.03 3.05 18.55
C VAL A 187 -18.30 1.75 18.20
N ALA A 188 -18.71 1.07 17.13
CA ALA A 188 -18.08 -0.18 16.70
C ALA A 188 -16.60 0.03 16.31
N PHE A 189 -16.30 1.09 15.57
CA PHE A 189 -14.94 1.43 15.16
C PHE A 189 -14.06 1.73 16.36
N PHE A 190 -14.52 2.57 17.30
CA PHE A 190 -13.75 2.91 18.49
C PHE A 190 -13.58 1.71 19.44
N SER A 191 -14.55 0.79 19.50
CA SER A 191 -14.41 -0.47 20.23
C SER A 191 -13.30 -1.34 19.65
N GLY A 192 -13.27 -1.50 18.32
CA GLY A 192 -12.19 -2.23 17.64
C GLY A 192 -10.83 -1.51 17.75
N ALA A 193 -10.82 -0.18 17.73
CA ALA A 193 -9.61 0.61 17.95
C ALA A 193 -9.07 0.40 19.38
N LEU A 194 -9.94 0.44 20.40
CA LEU A 194 -9.58 0.22 21.80
C LEU A 194 -9.00 -1.19 22.01
N GLU A 195 -9.66 -2.23 21.48
CA GLU A 195 -9.13 -3.61 21.50
C GLU A 195 -7.73 -3.67 20.87
N THR A 196 -7.56 -3.00 19.73
CA THR A 196 -6.30 -2.95 19.01
C THR A 196 -5.21 -2.23 19.81
N TRP A 197 -5.53 -1.10 20.44
CA TRP A 197 -4.61 -0.36 21.32
C TRP A 197 -4.21 -1.17 22.55
N ASN A 198 -5.14 -1.89 23.17
CA ASN A 198 -4.84 -2.80 24.29
C ASN A 198 -3.81 -3.86 23.87
N ARG A 199 -3.96 -4.45 22.69
CA ARG A 199 -2.98 -5.42 22.17
C ARG A 199 -1.64 -4.77 21.83
N PHE A 200 -1.64 -3.62 21.15
CA PHE A 200 -0.40 -2.96 20.71
C PHE A 200 0.44 -2.38 21.84
N THR A 201 -0.18 -2.10 22.99
CA THR A 201 0.49 -1.44 24.12
C THR A 201 0.59 -2.34 25.34
N ALA A 202 0.41 -3.65 25.16
CA ALA A 202 0.49 -4.64 26.23
C ALA A 202 1.86 -4.62 26.94
N GLU A 203 2.94 -4.27 26.24
CA GLU A 203 4.29 -4.13 26.83
C GLU A 203 4.41 -2.99 27.86
N TYR A 204 3.50 -2.00 27.82
CA TYR A 204 3.43 -0.87 28.76
C TYR A 204 2.54 -1.16 29.97
N ALA A 205 2.10 -2.41 30.16
CA ALA A 205 1.29 -2.78 31.32
C ALA A 205 2.02 -2.44 32.64
N PRO A 206 1.29 -2.08 33.72
CA PRO A 206 1.90 -1.70 35.00
C PRO A 206 2.77 -2.79 35.63
N ASP A 207 2.52 -4.05 35.30
CA ASP A 207 3.27 -5.23 35.70
C ASP A 207 4.29 -5.71 34.64
N GLY A 208 4.41 -4.96 33.54
CA GLY A 208 5.30 -5.27 32.43
C GLY A 208 6.77 -4.92 32.69
N LEU A 209 7.65 -5.43 31.82
CA LEU A 209 9.09 -5.21 31.94
C LEU A 209 9.44 -3.72 31.89
N ILE A 210 8.78 -2.94 31.02
CA ILE A 210 9.01 -1.49 30.89
C ILE A 210 8.71 -0.79 32.23
N ALA A 211 7.59 -1.12 32.89
CA ALA A 211 7.24 -0.54 34.17
C ALA A 211 8.24 -0.89 35.29
N SER A 212 8.82 -2.10 35.24
CA SER A 212 9.83 -2.55 36.21
C SER A 212 11.23 -1.93 36.03
N THR A 213 11.52 -1.33 34.87
CA THR A 213 12.85 -0.74 34.60
C THR A 213 13.06 0.56 35.36
N SER A 214 14.28 0.76 35.86
CA SER A 214 14.69 2.00 36.52
C SER A 214 14.82 3.14 35.50
N ALA A 215 14.83 4.39 35.99
CA ALA A 215 15.03 5.55 35.13
C ALA A 215 16.39 5.51 34.40
N GLU A 216 17.43 5.03 35.09
CA GLU A 216 18.78 4.86 34.55
C GLU A 216 18.81 3.78 33.46
N GLU A 217 18.11 2.67 33.65
CA GLU A 217 18.00 1.61 32.64
C GLU A 217 17.28 2.09 31.40
N ARG A 218 16.17 2.83 31.55
CA ARG A 218 15.47 3.45 30.41
C ARG A 218 16.36 4.44 29.67
N GLN A 219 17.10 5.27 30.40
CA GLN A 219 18.04 6.22 29.79
C GLN A 219 19.17 5.50 29.03
N CYS A 220 19.69 4.40 29.57
CA CYS A 220 20.68 3.56 28.87
C CYS A 220 20.08 2.91 27.61
N ALA A 221 18.81 2.52 27.65
CA ALA A 221 18.06 1.93 26.55
C ALA A 221 17.29 2.95 25.70
N PHE A 222 17.78 4.19 25.62
CA PHE A 222 17.07 5.28 24.93
C PHE A 222 16.75 4.91 23.47
N MET A 223 15.46 4.95 23.14
CA MET A 223 14.97 4.75 21.78
C MET A 223 14.11 5.95 21.37
N PRO A 224 14.36 6.56 20.19
CA PRO A 224 13.48 7.61 19.70
C PRO A 224 12.10 7.03 19.37
N ARG A 225 11.05 7.83 19.61
CA ARG A 225 9.64 7.42 19.43
C ARG A 225 9.26 7.11 17.98
N THR A 226 10.05 7.58 17.03
CA THR A 226 9.84 7.39 15.60
C THR A 226 11.07 6.81 14.93
N ASN A 227 10.85 5.94 13.94
CA ASN A 227 11.90 5.40 13.09
C ASN A 227 12.42 6.41 12.04
N ASP A 228 11.90 7.65 12.01
CA ASP A 228 12.23 8.69 11.04
C ASP A 228 13.76 8.92 10.93
N ASN A 229 14.50 8.82 12.05
CA ASN A 229 15.96 8.90 12.07
C ASN A 229 16.65 7.76 11.31
N ASN A 230 16.07 6.56 11.28
CA ASN A 230 16.61 5.42 10.53
C ASN A 230 16.20 5.48 9.06
N GLU A 231 14.98 5.92 8.75
CA GLU A 231 14.52 6.16 7.37
C GLU A 231 15.34 7.27 6.69
N GLY A 232 15.65 8.34 7.44
CA GLY A 232 16.54 9.42 7.01
C GLY A 232 17.99 8.99 6.81
N ARG A 233 18.48 7.92 7.45
CA ARG A 233 19.84 7.39 7.20
C ARG A 233 19.93 6.67 5.87
N LEU A 234 18.94 5.86 5.52
CA LEU A 234 18.91 5.23 4.20
C LEU A 234 18.71 6.27 3.11
N GLY A 235 17.82 7.25 3.32
CA GLY A 235 17.68 8.41 2.44
C GLY A 235 18.98 9.20 2.30
N GLY A 236 19.65 9.50 3.42
CA GLY A 236 20.93 10.17 3.46
C GLY A 236 22.05 9.40 2.75
N TRP A 237 22.09 8.07 2.91
CA TRP A 237 22.98 7.20 2.15
C TRP A 237 22.69 7.27 0.66
N ARG A 238 21.42 7.16 0.24
CA ARG A 238 21.03 7.27 -1.18
C ARG A 238 21.48 8.60 -1.78
N CYS A 239 21.20 9.72 -1.12
CA CYS A 239 21.63 11.03 -1.57
C CYS A 239 23.17 11.12 -1.64
N ARG A 240 23.90 10.62 -0.64
CA ARG A 240 25.37 10.67 -0.66
C ARG A 240 26.00 9.72 -1.67
N SER A 241 25.43 8.55 -1.90
CA SER A 241 25.87 7.61 -2.93
C SER A 241 25.67 8.19 -4.33
N TYR A 242 24.63 9.00 -4.54
CA TYR A 242 24.45 9.75 -5.78
C TYR A 242 25.55 10.80 -6.00
N HIS A 243 25.87 11.60 -4.99
CA HIS A 243 26.88 12.66 -5.10
C HIS A 243 28.32 12.16 -5.02
N ALA A 244 28.55 10.98 -4.41
CA ALA A 244 29.86 10.37 -4.24
C ALA A 244 29.76 8.85 -4.49
N PRO A 245 29.59 8.41 -5.75
CA PRO A 245 29.35 7.01 -6.10
C PRO A 245 30.55 6.09 -5.82
N SER A 246 31.76 6.65 -5.72
CA SER A 246 32.97 5.92 -5.35
C SER A 246 33.14 5.74 -3.84
N MET A 247 32.32 6.39 -3.01
CA MET A 247 32.39 6.29 -1.56
C MET A 247 31.96 4.89 -1.10
N THR A 248 32.78 4.25 -0.28
CA THR A 248 32.44 2.94 0.28
C THR A 248 31.41 3.08 1.40
N LEU A 249 30.66 2.01 1.68
CA LEU A 249 29.72 1.98 2.80
C LEU A 249 30.41 2.26 4.14
N ASP A 250 31.62 1.72 4.34
CA ASP A 250 32.42 1.95 5.54
C ASP A 250 32.84 3.42 5.70
N GLN A 251 33.27 4.07 4.61
CA GLN A 251 33.60 5.49 4.62
C GLN A 251 32.38 6.36 4.94
N HIS A 252 31.20 6.01 4.43
CA HIS A 252 29.97 6.70 4.79
C HIS A 252 29.60 6.51 6.27
N ASN A 253 29.60 5.27 6.75
CA ASN A 253 29.30 4.96 8.15
C ASN A 253 30.29 5.68 9.09
N ALA A 254 31.57 5.68 8.78
CA ALA A 254 32.60 6.40 9.54
C ALA A 254 32.34 7.91 9.56
N ARG A 255 31.97 8.53 8.42
CA ARG A 255 31.63 9.96 8.34
C ARG A 255 30.38 10.30 9.14
N GLU A 256 29.35 9.45 9.12
CA GLU A 256 28.14 9.68 9.91
C GLU A 256 28.40 9.53 11.40
N MET A 257 29.13 8.48 11.82
CA MET A 257 29.49 8.30 13.23
C MET A 257 30.36 9.44 13.74
N TYR A 258 31.34 9.88 12.95
CA TYR A 258 32.20 11.02 13.30
C TYR A 258 31.41 12.29 13.60
N LYS A 259 30.34 12.55 12.82
CA LYS A 259 29.44 13.68 13.02
C LYS A 259 28.54 13.48 14.23
N LYS A 260 27.84 12.34 14.31
CA LYS A 260 26.86 12.05 15.36
C LYS A 260 27.47 12.02 16.75
N ASN A 261 28.63 11.40 16.90
CA ASN A 261 29.26 11.23 18.20
C ASN A 261 30.07 12.47 18.63
N GLY A 262 30.03 13.57 17.86
CA GLY A 262 30.85 14.74 18.12
C GLY A 262 32.35 14.43 18.12
N THR A 263 32.79 13.38 17.43
CA THR A 263 34.16 12.84 17.51
C THR A 263 35.21 13.89 17.14
N GLY A 264 34.86 14.85 16.29
CA GLY A 264 35.74 15.98 15.98
C GLY A 264 36.05 16.87 17.18
N ALA A 265 35.09 17.11 18.08
CA ALA A 265 35.33 17.85 19.31
C ALA A 265 36.25 17.06 20.24
N PHE A 266 35.99 15.75 20.42
CA PHE A 266 36.84 14.85 21.20
C PHE A 266 38.28 14.81 20.68
N ILE A 267 38.49 14.66 19.37
CA ILE A 267 39.83 14.66 18.76
C ILE A 267 40.54 16.00 18.99
N ARG A 268 39.80 17.11 18.98
CA ARG A 268 40.37 18.44 19.22
C ARG A 268 40.76 18.65 20.68
N SER A 269 39.95 18.17 21.63
CA SER A 269 40.17 18.37 23.07
C SER A 269 41.13 17.36 23.68
N CYS A 270 41.13 16.12 23.19
CA CYS A 270 41.76 14.98 23.88
C CYS A 270 42.95 14.37 23.15
N LEU A 271 43.14 14.62 21.84
CA LEU A 271 44.21 13.99 21.06
C LEU A 271 45.28 14.97 20.60
N GLY A 272 46.53 14.61 20.84
CA GLY A 272 47.72 15.36 20.44
C GLY A 272 48.17 15.10 19.00
N PRO A 273 49.25 15.76 18.54
CA PRO A 273 49.78 15.61 17.18
C PRO A 273 50.20 14.16 16.83
N GLU A 274 50.80 13.44 17.78
CA GLU A 274 51.26 12.05 17.57
C GLU A 274 50.08 11.07 17.46
N ASP A 275 49.04 11.23 18.28
CA ASP A 275 47.83 10.41 18.18
C ASP A 275 47.13 10.58 16.82
N ARG A 276 47.06 11.83 16.34
CA ARG A 276 46.50 12.15 15.02
C ARG A 276 47.35 11.58 13.89
N LYS A 277 48.67 11.55 14.05
CA LYS A 277 49.60 10.93 13.10
C LYS A 277 49.39 9.41 13.07
N TRP A 278 49.23 8.77 14.22
CA TRP A 278 48.92 7.35 14.33
C TRP A 278 47.56 7.01 13.70
N LEU A 279 46.50 7.77 13.99
CA LEU A 279 45.17 7.57 13.40
C LEU A 279 45.19 7.67 11.87
N ARG A 280 45.92 8.65 11.30
CA ARG A 280 46.10 8.77 9.85
C ARG A 280 46.86 7.58 9.25
N LYS A 281 47.85 7.04 9.96
CA LYS A 281 48.57 5.84 9.54
C LYS A 281 47.62 4.63 9.50
N ARG A 282 46.86 4.41 10.58
CA ARG A 282 45.88 3.32 10.67
C ARG A 282 44.78 3.40 9.62
N ALA A 283 44.22 4.58 9.39
CA ALA A 283 43.21 4.78 8.34
C ALA A 283 43.74 4.42 6.95
N ARG A 284 45.01 4.74 6.64
CA ARG A 284 45.65 4.35 5.36
C ARG A 284 45.88 2.83 5.26
N GLU A 285 46.30 2.20 6.36
CA GLU A 285 46.45 0.73 6.41
C GLU A 285 45.10 0.05 6.15
N GLU A 286 44.03 0.53 6.76
CA GLU A 286 42.67 0.01 6.57
C GLU A 286 42.13 0.27 5.15
N ASP A 287 42.30 1.46 4.59
CA ASP A 287 41.95 1.74 3.18
C ASP A 287 42.74 0.84 2.20
N SER A 288 43.99 0.50 2.52
CA SER A 288 44.85 -0.37 1.70
C SER A 288 44.52 -1.87 1.83
N SER A 289 43.72 -2.27 2.83
CA SER A 289 43.39 -3.68 3.11
C SER A 289 42.52 -4.35 2.03
N GLY A 290 41.90 -3.56 1.15
CA GLY A 290 41.07 -4.08 0.06
C GLY A 290 39.70 -4.64 0.49
N ILE A 291 39.30 -4.51 1.76
CA ILE A 291 38.02 -5.03 2.30
C ILE A 291 36.82 -4.59 1.44
N ALA A 292 36.79 -3.33 1.01
CA ALA A 292 35.72 -2.81 0.16
C ALA A 292 35.70 -3.41 -1.27
N ARG A 293 36.85 -3.89 -1.77
CA ARG A 293 36.92 -4.64 -3.04
C ARG A 293 36.34 -6.04 -2.83
N THR A 294 36.76 -6.75 -1.77
CA THR A 294 36.25 -8.07 -1.42
C THR A 294 34.72 -8.08 -1.26
N ARG A 295 34.16 -7.11 -0.50
CA ARG A 295 32.69 -6.98 -0.35
C ARG A 295 31.96 -6.75 -1.67
N ARG A 296 32.54 -5.95 -2.60
CA ARG A 296 31.96 -5.75 -3.94
C ARG A 296 31.98 -7.03 -4.77
N GLU A 297 33.05 -7.82 -4.68
CA GLU A 297 33.17 -9.11 -5.36
C GLU A 297 32.18 -10.14 -4.81
N GLU A 298 32.00 -10.20 -3.48
CA GLU A 298 30.99 -11.04 -2.82
C GLU A 298 29.57 -10.66 -3.25
N GLN A 299 29.25 -9.36 -3.25
CA GLN A 299 27.95 -8.86 -3.71
C GLN A 299 27.71 -9.20 -5.19
N ALA A 300 28.72 -9.02 -6.04
CA ALA A 300 28.62 -9.38 -7.46
C ALA A 300 28.38 -10.89 -7.65
N ARG A 301 29.04 -11.74 -6.85
CA ARG A 301 28.84 -13.19 -6.86
C ARG A 301 27.43 -13.58 -6.43
N ALA A 302 26.93 -13.00 -5.34
CA ALA A 302 25.57 -13.23 -4.85
C ALA A 302 24.51 -12.78 -5.89
N ASN A 303 24.73 -11.63 -6.51
CA ASN A 303 23.86 -11.12 -7.58
C ASN A 303 23.84 -12.08 -8.79
N ARG A 304 25.00 -12.57 -9.23
CA ARG A 304 25.08 -13.56 -10.32
C ARG A 304 24.32 -14.85 -9.99
N ALA A 305 24.54 -15.41 -8.79
CA ALA A 305 23.83 -16.60 -8.35
C ALA A 305 22.30 -16.40 -8.32
N ASN A 306 21.84 -15.23 -7.87
CA ASN A 306 20.41 -14.88 -7.89
C ASN A 306 19.86 -14.74 -9.31
N ILE A 307 20.61 -14.11 -10.22
CA ILE A 307 20.22 -13.98 -11.63
C ILE A 307 20.13 -15.36 -12.28
N GLU A 308 21.10 -16.25 -12.04
CA GLU A 308 21.08 -17.62 -12.56
C GLU A 308 19.89 -18.43 -12.03
N LYS A 309 19.59 -18.31 -10.73
CA LYS A 309 18.40 -18.93 -10.13
C LYS A 309 17.11 -18.44 -10.78
N LYS A 310 16.98 -17.12 -11.02
CA LYS A 310 15.82 -16.54 -11.70
C LYS A 310 15.70 -17.05 -13.14
N ARG A 311 16.79 -16.99 -13.91
CA ARG A 311 16.82 -17.49 -15.30
C ARG A 311 16.43 -18.97 -15.39
N LYS A 312 16.90 -19.79 -14.45
CA LYS A 312 16.51 -21.21 -14.40
C LYS A 312 15.01 -21.37 -14.14
N ALA A 313 14.47 -20.62 -13.19
CA ALA A 313 13.03 -20.61 -12.92
C ALA A 313 12.20 -20.13 -14.12
N ASP A 314 12.69 -19.13 -14.86
CA ASP A 314 12.04 -18.63 -16.08
C ASP A 314 12.04 -19.69 -17.19
N ILE A 315 13.18 -20.38 -17.40
CA ILE A 315 13.29 -21.50 -18.33
C ILE A 315 12.32 -22.63 -17.92
N ASP A 316 12.29 -23.02 -16.65
CA ASP A 316 11.39 -24.06 -16.16
C ASP A 316 9.92 -23.66 -16.33
N ARG A 317 9.58 -22.38 -16.07
CA ARG A 317 8.25 -21.81 -16.31
C ARG A 317 7.89 -21.87 -17.79
N GLN A 318 8.80 -21.50 -18.68
CA GLN A 318 8.60 -21.54 -20.12
C GLN A 318 8.43 -22.98 -20.63
N VAL A 319 9.25 -23.92 -20.16
CA VAL A 319 9.13 -25.35 -20.50
C VAL A 319 7.78 -25.89 -20.04
N ASN A 320 7.36 -25.58 -18.82
CA ASN A 320 6.05 -26.01 -18.31
C ASN A 320 4.88 -25.40 -19.09
N GLN A 321 4.97 -24.12 -19.47
CA GLN A 321 3.97 -23.47 -20.32
C GLN A 321 3.93 -24.10 -21.71
N ASN A 322 5.08 -24.34 -22.33
CA ASN A 322 5.17 -24.96 -23.65
C ASN A 322 4.65 -26.41 -23.62
N ALA A 323 4.99 -27.20 -22.60
CA ALA A 323 4.49 -28.56 -22.42
C ALA A 323 2.97 -28.57 -22.22
N LYS A 324 2.44 -27.64 -21.44
CA LYS A 324 0.99 -27.46 -21.27
C LYS A 324 0.33 -27.09 -22.60
N ARG A 325 0.92 -26.18 -23.38
CA ARG A 325 0.41 -25.75 -24.68
C ARG A 325 0.38 -26.92 -25.67
N ALA A 326 1.48 -27.66 -25.79
CA ALA A 326 1.60 -28.85 -26.63
C ALA A 326 0.60 -29.94 -26.24
N ARG A 327 0.37 -30.17 -24.93
CA ARG A 327 -0.63 -31.14 -24.45
C ARG A 327 -2.05 -30.76 -24.88
N ILE A 328 -2.37 -29.47 -24.93
CA ILE A 328 -3.67 -28.98 -25.41
C ILE A 328 -3.73 -29.05 -26.96
N ASP A 329 -2.65 -28.70 -27.67
CA ASP A 329 -2.61 -28.72 -29.14
C ASP A 329 -2.75 -30.14 -29.71
N GLY A 330 -2.25 -31.14 -29.00
CA GLY A 330 -2.38 -32.56 -29.37
C GLY A 330 -3.73 -33.21 -29.02
N VAL A 331 -4.69 -32.47 -28.45
CA VAL A 331 -6.02 -33.00 -28.14
C VAL A 331 -6.85 -33.08 -29.42
N THR A 332 -7.30 -34.28 -29.79
CA THR A 332 -8.35 -34.43 -30.79
C THR A 332 -9.68 -33.97 -30.20
N PRO A 333 -10.30 -32.88 -30.70
CA PRO A 333 -11.50 -32.33 -30.10
C PRO A 333 -12.69 -33.28 -30.31
N ARG A 334 -13.45 -33.53 -29.25
CA ARG A 334 -14.67 -34.35 -29.32
C ARG A 334 -15.85 -33.45 -29.69
N LEU A 335 -16.31 -33.57 -30.93
CA LEU A 335 -17.38 -32.73 -31.48
C LEU A 335 -18.77 -33.37 -31.45
N ASP A 336 -18.87 -34.65 -31.10
CA ASP A 336 -20.15 -35.35 -31.00
C ASP A 336 -20.69 -35.39 -29.57
N VAL A 337 -21.85 -34.76 -29.38
CA VAL A 337 -22.57 -34.69 -28.10
C VAL A 337 -23.03 -36.06 -27.62
N THR A 338 -23.48 -36.93 -28.52
CA THR A 338 -23.97 -38.27 -28.14
C THR A 338 -22.84 -39.15 -27.61
N SER A 339 -21.66 -39.09 -28.23
CA SER A 339 -20.47 -39.80 -27.76
C SER A 339 -20.04 -39.39 -26.35
N ILE A 340 -20.14 -38.09 -26.02
CA ILE A 340 -19.70 -37.53 -24.72
C ILE A 340 -20.66 -37.95 -23.61
N GLN A 341 -21.96 -38.07 -23.92
CA GLN A 341 -22.96 -38.55 -22.97
C GLN A 341 -22.84 -40.05 -22.68
N GLN A 342 -22.56 -40.85 -23.70
CA GLN A 342 -22.44 -42.31 -23.57
C GLN A 342 -21.09 -42.73 -22.95
N ALA A 343 -20.01 -42.05 -23.30
CA ALA A 343 -18.67 -42.32 -22.80
C ALA A 343 -17.97 -40.99 -22.42
N PRO A 344 -18.23 -40.45 -21.22
CA PRO A 344 -17.70 -39.15 -20.79
C PRO A 344 -16.20 -39.16 -20.48
N GLY A 345 -15.56 -40.32 -20.39
CA GLY A 345 -14.12 -40.43 -20.14
C GLY A 345 -13.69 -40.08 -18.71
N THR A 346 -12.40 -39.81 -18.52
CA THR A 346 -11.80 -39.46 -17.23
C THR A 346 -11.90 -37.95 -16.92
N ASN A 347 -11.71 -37.56 -15.66
CA ASN A 347 -11.72 -36.15 -15.28
C ASN A 347 -10.59 -35.34 -15.95
N GLU A 348 -9.46 -35.99 -16.24
CA GLU A 348 -8.32 -35.36 -16.91
C GLU A 348 -8.59 -35.11 -18.39
N GLU A 349 -9.20 -36.07 -19.08
CA GLU A 349 -9.63 -35.93 -20.47
C GLU A 349 -10.66 -34.80 -20.62
N LEU A 350 -11.64 -34.73 -19.72
CA LEU A 350 -12.65 -33.66 -19.71
C LEU A 350 -12.01 -32.28 -19.48
N ASP A 351 -11.03 -32.17 -18.58
CA ASP A 351 -10.32 -30.92 -18.33
C ASP A 351 -9.54 -30.45 -19.57
N LEU A 352 -8.86 -31.37 -20.27
CA LEU A 352 -8.12 -31.06 -21.49
C LEU A 352 -9.04 -30.62 -22.63
N GLN A 353 -10.17 -31.31 -22.83
CA GLN A 353 -11.17 -30.95 -23.84
C GLN A 353 -11.78 -29.57 -23.55
N LEU A 354 -12.13 -29.29 -22.30
CA LEU A 354 -12.62 -27.98 -21.88
C LEU A 354 -11.58 -26.87 -22.07
N GLU A 355 -10.30 -27.15 -21.82
CA GLU A 355 -9.23 -26.17 -22.00
C GLU A 355 -8.93 -25.89 -23.49
N TRP A 356 -9.08 -26.89 -24.36
CA TRP A 356 -9.05 -26.71 -25.81
C TRP A 356 -10.22 -25.84 -26.29
N HIS A 357 -11.46 -26.20 -25.93
CA HIS A 357 -12.65 -25.42 -26.32
C HIS A 357 -12.61 -23.98 -25.79
N ARG A 358 -12.02 -23.75 -24.61
CA ARG A 358 -11.86 -22.40 -24.04
C ARG A 358 -10.97 -21.47 -24.89
N ARG A 359 -10.07 -22.00 -25.73
CA ARG A 359 -9.28 -21.17 -26.65
C ARG A 359 -10.13 -20.57 -27.76
N HIS A 360 -11.22 -21.23 -28.12
CA HIS A 360 -12.13 -20.83 -29.19
C HIS A 360 -13.43 -20.21 -28.66
N ASP A 361 -13.76 -20.46 -27.39
CA ASP A 361 -14.97 -19.97 -26.73
C ASP A 361 -14.64 -19.47 -25.31
N PRO A 362 -14.52 -18.13 -25.13
CA PRO A 362 -14.24 -17.52 -23.84
C PRO A 362 -15.30 -17.79 -22.76
N ALA A 363 -16.51 -18.21 -23.16
CA ALA A 363 -17.61 -18.51 -22.24
C ALA A 363 -17.59 -19.97 -21.74
N VAL A 364 -16.50 -20.72 -21.98
CA VAL A 364 -16.24 -22.00 -21.29
C VAL A 364 -15.67 -21.75 -19.88
N PRO A 365 -16.36 -22.19 -18.80
CA PRO A 365 -15.94 -21.94 -17.41
C PRO A 365 -14.52 -22.44 -17.10
N LYS A 366 -13.83 -21.81 -16.14
CA LYS A 366 -12.46 -22.21 -15.74
C LYS A 366 -12.49 -23.49 -14.93
N LYS A 367 -11.38 -24.24 -14.93
CA LYS A 367 -11.24 -25.51 -14.18
C LYS A 367 -11.62 -25.38 -12.70
N LYS A 368 -11.26 -24.25 -12.06
CA LYS A 368 -11.58 -23.97 -10.66
C LYS A 368 -13.08 -23.85 -10.36
N ASP A 369 -13.88 -23.49 -11.37
CA ASP A 369 -15.32 -23.29 -11.25
C ASP A 369 -16.10 -24.61 -11.49
N LEU A 370 -15.41 -25.67 -11.95
CA LEU A 370 -15.99 -26.97 -12.28
C LEU A 370 -15.38 -28.06 -11.37
N THR A 371 -15.90 -28.16 -10.15
CA THR A 371 -15.37 -29.07 -9.12
C THR A 371 -15.86 -30.51 -9.30
N ARG A 372 -17.08 -30.72 -9.82
CA ARG A 372 -17.67 -32.06 -9.98
C ARG A 372 -17.62 -32.53 -11.44
N LYS A 373 -17.40 -33.83 -11.64
CA LYS A 373 -17.37 -34.47 -12.98
C LYS A 373 -18.62 -34.16 -13.82
N ILE A 374 -19.80 -34.18 -13.20
CA ILE A 374 -21.09 -33.90 -13.87
C ILE A 374 -21.10 -32.47 -14.45
N GLN A 375 -20.54 -31.49 -13.73
CA GLN A 375 -20.46 -30.11 -14.19
C GLN A 375 -19.52 -29.98 -15.39
N LYS A 376 -18.40 -30.71 -15.39
CA LYS A 376 -17.46 -30.76 -16.51
C LYS A 376 -18.10 -31.34 -17.78
N ILE A 377 -18.86 -32.43 -17.64
CA ILE A 377 -19.57 -33.06 -18.76
C ILE A 377 -20.60 -32.09 -19.34
N LYS A 378 -21.41 -31.44 -18.48
CA LYS A 378 -22.41 -30.46 -18.92
C LYS A 378 -21.77 -29.26 -19.64
N ALA A 379 -20.70 -28.70 -19.06
CA ALA A 379 -19.97 -27.59 -19.65
C ALA A 379 -19.35 -27.96 -21.01
N LEU A 380 -18.84 -29.19 -21.15
CA LEU A 380 -18.26 -29.67 -22.41
C LEU A 380 -19.34 -29.85 -23.48
N ILE A 381 -20.50 -30.41 -23.13
CA ILE A 381 -21.64 -30.56 -24.05
C ILE A 381 -22.12 -29.18 -24.53
N GLU A 382 -22.22 -28.19 -23.64
CA GLU A 382 -22.62 -26.83 -24.01
C GLU A 382 -21.56 -26.13 -24.89
N ALA A 383 -20.27 -26.36 -24.62
CA ALA A 383 -19.17 -25.85 -25.46
C ALA A 383 -19.20 -26.47 -26.87
N VAL A 384 -19.40 -27.79 -26.98
CA VAL A 384 -19.49 -28.50 -28.25
C VAL A 384 -20.71 -28.07 -29.06
N LYS A 385 -21.87 -27.93 -28.40
CA LYS A 385 -23.07 -27.39 -29.06
C LYS A 385 -22.79 -26.01 -29.65
N ARG A 386 -22.19 -25.10 -28.87
CA ARG A 386 -21.83 -23.75 -29.32
C ARG A 386 -20.84 -23.78 -30.48
N TYR A 387 -19.82 -24.61 -30.39
CA TYR A 387 -18.84 -24.82 -31.46
C TYR A 387 -19.48 -25.30 -32.77
N ASN A 388 -20.43 -26.24 -32.69
CA ASN A 388 -21.12 -26.79 -33.86
C ASN A 388 -22.19 -25.85 -34.45
N THR A 389 -22.79 -24.97 -33.64
CA THR A 389 -23.76 -23.95 -34.11
C THR A 389 -23.11 -22.66 -34.60
N ALA A 390 -21.81 -22.47 -34.36
CA ALA A 390 -21.10 -21.30 -34.87
C ALA A 390 -20.97 -21.41 -36.41
N PRO A 391 -21.43 -20.41 -37.20
CA PRO A 391 -21.20 -20.40 -38.64
C PRO A 391 -19.70 -20.36 -38.91
N ALA A 392 -19.25 -21.12 -39.91
CA ALA A 392 -17.85 -21.23 -40.30
C ALA A 392 -17.22 -19.85 -40.56
N VAL A 393 -16.51 -19.31 -39.56
CA VAL A 393 -15.44 -18.32 -39.76
C VAL A 393 -14.14 -19.10 -39.76
N LEU A 394 -13.97 -19.94 -40.78
CA LEU A 394 -12.76 -20.70 -41.06
C LEU A 394 -12.22 -20.20 -42.40
N GLU A 395 -11.61 -19.01 -42.36
CA GLU A 395 -10.55 -18.50 -43.27
C GLU A 395 -10.40 -16.97 -43.10
N THR A 396 -9.95 -16.49 -41.94
CA THR A 396 -9.41 -15.10 -41.85
C THR A 396 -8.49 -14.85 -40.65
N LEU A 397 -8.16 -15.85 -39.83
CA LEU A 397 -7.20 -15.66 -38.72
C LEU A 397 -5.85 -16.36 -38.94
N HIS A 398 -5.65 -17.08 -40.05
CA HIS A 398 -4.35 -17.68 -40.37
C HIS A 398 -3.37 -16.69 -41.06
N ASN A 399 -3.83 -15.52 -41.52
CA ASN A 399 -3.00 -14.54 -42.23
C ASN A 399 -2.72 -13.23 -41.46
N ALA A 400 -3.26 -13.04 -40.26
CA ALA A 400 -2.99 -11.84 -39.45
C ALA A 400 -1.85 -12.01 -38.43
N ASP A 401 -1.51 -13.26 -38.05
CA ASP A 401 -0.51 -13.55 -37.01
C ASP A 401 0.94 -13.50 -37.51
N SER A 402 1.14 -13.36 -38.82
CA SER A 402 2.48 -13.15 -39.43
C SER A 402 2.87 -11.66 -39.55
N ALA A 403 1.95 -10.71 -39.31
CA ALA A 403 2.21 -9.28 -39.52
C ALA A 403 2.31 -8.44 -38.21
N LEU A 404 2.06 -9.04 -37.04
CA LEU A 404 2.22 -8.38 -35.73
C LEU A 404 3.28 -9.10 -34.88
N ARG A 405 4.44 -9.35 -35.48
CA ARG A 405 5.70 -9.59 -34.77
C ARG A 405 6.55 -8.34 -34.88
N VAL A 406 6.22 -7.31 -34.12
CA VAL A 406 7.12 -6.30 -33.51
C VAL A 406 6.16 -5.34 -32.77
N GLU A 407 5.87 -5.61 -31.49
CA GLU A 407 5.82 -4.62 -30.42
C GLU A 407 5.29 -5.24 -29.11
N CYS A 408 6.13 -5.09 -28.08
CA CYS A 408 5.80 -5.08 -26.65
C CYS A 408 5.47 -6.41 -25.95
N ASP A 409 6.54 -7.15 -25.63
CA ASP A 409 6.66 -7.80 -24.32
C ASP A 409 6.81 -6.72 -23.24
N GLU A 410 5.69 -6.30 -22.63
CA GLU A 410 5.68 -5.68 -21.30
C GLU A 410 4.45 -6.18 -20.52
N ASP A 411 4.46 -7.47 -20.16
CA ASP A 411 3.71 -7.90 -18.98
C ASP A 411 4.64 -7.84 -17.77
N SER A 412 4.46 -6.73 -17.06
CA SER A 412 4.87 -6.51 -15.69
C SER A 412 4.52 -7.70 -14.80
N ASP A 413 5.55 -8.31 -14.22
CA ASP A 413 5.41 -9.14 -13.03
C ASP A 413 4.78 -8.29 -11.92
N SER A 414 3.57 -8.70 -11.54
CA SER A 414 2.94 -8.33 -10.29
C SER A 414 3.61 -9.11 -9.15
N ASP A 415 4.67 -8.53 -8.60
CA ASP A 415 4.97 -8.66 -7.17
C ASP A 415 4.30 -7.47 -6.46
N ILE A 416 3.25 -7.74 -5.69
CA ILE A 416 2.85 -6.96 -4.51
C ILE A 416 2.94 -7.90 -3.32
#